data_AF-A0A3M1DKJ6-F1
#
_entry.id   AF-A0A3M1DKJ6-F1
#
_cell.length_a   1.000
_cell.length_b   1.000
_cell.length_c   1.000
_cell.angle_alpha   90.00
_cell.angle_beta   90.00
_cell.angle_gamma   90.00
#
_symmetry.space_group_name_H-M   'P 1'
#
loop_
_entity.id
_entity.type
_entity.pdbx_description
1 polymer ?
#
loop_
_entity_poly.entity_id
_entity_poly.type
_entity_poly.pdbx_seq_one_letter_code
_entity_poly.pdbx_strand_id
1 'polypeptide(L)' 'MKKKILVAGAGRSATAAIRYLLDVASEKDWEVIVADANLELARKKVADAPAGHATQFDITDPEMRARLVG' A
#
# COMPACT_ATOMS: atom_id res chain seq x y z
N MET A 1 11.43 -3.75 -15.17
CA MET A 1 11.07 -2.99 -13.96
C MET A 1 9.88 -3.67 -13.31
N LYS A 2 9.91 -3.80 -11.98
CA LYS A 2 8.82 -4.39 -11.18
C LYS A 2 7.61 -3.46 -11.20
N LYS A 3 6.38 -3.97 -11.35
CA LYS A 3 5.18 -3.11 -11.28
C LYS A 3 4.93 -2.69 -9.84
N LYS A 4 4.64 -1.41 -9.61
CA LYS A 4 4.30 -0.87 -8.29
C LYS A 4 2.83 -0.49 -8.24
N ILE A 5 2.15 -0.91 -7.18
CA ILE A 5 0.74 -0.61 -6.93
C ILE A 5 0.66 0.17 -5.62
N LEU A 6 0.20 1.41 -5.68
CA LEU A 6 -0.10 2.22 -4.51
C LEU A 6 -1.57 2.07 -4.13
N VAL A 7 -1.84 1.66 -2.89
CA VAL A 7 -3.18 1.66 -2.30
C VAL A 7 -3.25 2.78 -1.29
N ALA A 8 -3.93 3.88 -1.65
CA ALA A 8 -4.20 5.00 -0.76
C ALA A 8 -5.45 4.73 0.09
N GLY A 9 -5.22 4.35 1.34
CA GLY A 9 -6.22 4.01 2.34
C GLY A 9 -6.14 2.54 2.78
N ALA A 10 -6.07 2.32 4.10
CA ALA A 10 -6.02 1.01 4.76
C ALA A 10 -7.29 0.71 5.57
N GLY A 11 -8.37 1.45 5.32
CA GLY A 11 -9.66 1.31 5.99
C GLY A 11 -10.38 -0.02 5.72
N ARG A 12 -11.58 -0.16 6.30
CA ARG A 12 -12.38 -1.39 6.22
C ARG A 12 -12.70 -1.81 4.78
N SER A 13 -13.09 -0.88 3.92
CA SER A 13 -13.45 -1.15 2.52
C SER A 13 -12.27 -1.63 1.68
N ALA A 14 -11.05 -1.15 1.96
CA ALA A 14 -9.84 -1.51 1.21
C ALA A 14 -9.24 -2.86 1.62
N THR A 15 -9.65 -3.42 2.77
CA THR A 15 -8.99 -4.59 3.38
C THR A 15 -8.98 -5.82 2.46
N ALA A 16 -10.11 -6.11 1.80
CA ALA A 16 -10.21 -7.26 0.89
C ALA A 16 -9.32 -7.08 -0.36
N ALA A 17 -9.30 -5.86 -0.91
CA ALA A 17 -8.48 -5.53 -2.08
C ALA A 17 -6.98 -5.59 -1.77
N ILE A 18 -6.55 -5.03 -0.62
CA ILE A 18 -5.15 -5.08 -0.18
C ILE A 18 -4.70 -6.54 -0.07
N ARG A 19 -5.49 -7.38 0.59
CA ARG A 19 -5.15 -8.80 0.76
C ARG A 19 -4.99 -9.51 -0.58
N TYR A 20 -5.96 -9.34 -1.48
CA TYR A 20 -5.89 -9.93 -2.82
C TYR A 20 -4.65 -9.47 -3.59
N LEU A 21 -4.32 -8.17 -3.53
CA LEU A 21 -3.14 -7.63 -4.21
C LEU A 21 -1.84 -8.20 -3.66
N LEU A 22 -1.72 -8.36 -2.34
CA LEU A 22 -0.53 -8.92 -1.69
C LEU A 22 -0.33 -10.40 -2.06
N ASP A 23 -1.42 -11.17 -2.11
CA ASP A 23 -1.38 -12.59 -2.50
C ASP A 23 -0.88 -12.74 -3.95
N VAL A 24 -1.41 -11.93 -4.87
CA VAL A 24 -1.03 -11.96 -6.30
C VAL A 24 0.35 -11.36 -6.55
N ALA A 25 0.78 -10.39 -5.73
CA ALA A 25 2.03 -9.67 -5.94
C ALA A 25 3.27 -10.56 -5.86
N SER A 26 3.22 -11.61 -5.01
CA SER A 26 4.31 -12.58 -4.90
C SER A 26 4.51 -13.38 -6.19
N GLU A 27 3.43 -13.73 -6.89
CA GLU A 27 3.47 -14.50 -8.13
C GLU A 27 3.80 -13.64 -9.37
N LYS A 28 3.32 -12.39 -9.36
CA LYS A 28 3.42 -11.49 -10.52
C LYS A 28 4.65 -10.59 -10.48
N ASP A 29 5.51 -10.75 -9.48
CA ASP A 29 6.61 -9.84 -9.18
C ASP A 29 6.09 -8.40 -9.14
N TRP A 30 5.10 -8.14 -8.29
CA TRP A 30 4.61 -6.78 -8.01
C TRP A 30 5.09 -6.31 -6.64
N GLU A 31 5.10 -5.00 -6.45
CA GLU A 31 5.31 -4.35 -5.16
C GLU A 31 4.03 -3.61 -4.80
N VAL A 32 3.47 -3.89 -3.62
CA VAL A 32 2.26 -3.25 -3.14
C VAL A 32 2.62 -2.30 -2.00
N ILE A 33 2.33 -1.03 -2.17
CA ILE A 33 2.55 0.01 -1.18
C ILE A 33 1.19 0.38 -0.60
N VAL A 34 0.95 0.09 0.67
CA VAL A 34 -0.25 0.48 1.40
C VAL A 34 0.05 1.77 2.15
N ALA A 35 -0.70 2.82 1.84
CA ALA A 35 -0.48 4.17 2.31
C ALA A 35 -1.71 4.64 3.08
N ASP A 36 -1.56 5.01 4.35
CA ASP A 36 -2.67 5.53 5.16
C ASP A 36 -2.17 6.63 6.12
N ALA A 37 -3.05 7.55 6.51
CA ALA A 37 -2.72 8.57 7.50
C ALA A 37 -2.30 7.92 8.84
N ASN A 38 -2.89 6.76 9.17
CA ASN A 38 -2.49 5.90 10.27
C ASN A 38 -1.53 4.80 9.78
N LEU A 39 -0.23 5.02 9.98
CA LEU A 39 0.83 4.06 9.63
C LEU A 39 0.61 2.67 10.23
N GLU A 40 0.11 2.58 11.47
CA GLU A 40 -0.14 1.30 12.13
C GLU A 40 -1.26 0.52 11.44
N LEU A 41 -2.25 1.22 10.88
CA LEU A 41 -3.29 0.58 10.08
C LEU A 41 -2.69 -0.02 8.80
N ALA A 42 -1.86 0.73 8.08
CA ALA A 42 -1.16 0.24 6.90
C ALA A 42 -0.25 -0.96 7.22
N ARG A 43 0.55 -0.88 8.30
CA ARG A 43 1.41 -1.97 8.79
C ARG A 43 0.60 -3.23 9.09
N LYS A 44 -0.54 -3.10 9.76
CA LYS A 44 -1.43 -4.24 10.03
C LYS A 44 -2.01 -4.88 8.76
N LYS A 45 -2.23 -4.10 7.69
CA LYS A 45 -2.74 -4.64 6.41
C LYS A 45 -1.65 -5.33 5.59
N VAL A 46 -0.43 -4.82 5.64
CA VAL A 46 0.74 -5.43 5.00
C VAL A 46 1.21 -6.68 5.75
N ALA A 47 1.19 -6.63 7.08
CA ALA A 47 1.69 -7.69 7.96
C ALA A 47 3.09 -8.16 7.50
N ASP A 48 3.26 -9.46 7.27
CA ASP A 48 4.52 -10.07 6.85
C ASP A 48 4.55 -10.39 5.33
N ALA A 49 3.70 -9.73 4.54
CA ALA A 49 3.65 -9.96 3.10
C ALA A 49 4.97 -9.52 2.44
N PRO A 50 5.73 -10.42 1.79
CA PRO A 50 7.08 -10.14 1.29
C PRO A 50 7.10 -9.08 0.16
N ALA A 51 5.98 -8.94 -0.55
CA ALA A 51 5.79 -7.95 -1.60
C ALA A 51 5.10 -6.66 -1.11
N GLY A 52 4.81 -6.56 0.19
CA GLY A 52 4.04 -5.46 0.79
C GLY A 52 4.92 -4.46 1.54
N HIS A 53 4.64 -3.18 1.37
CA HIS A 53 5.28 -2.08 2.08
C HIS A 53 4.22 -1.15 2.67
N ALA A 54 4.40 -0.74 3.92
CA ALA A 54 3.51 0.22 4.57
C ALA A 54 4.18 1.59 4.63
N THR A 55 3.46 2.63 4.22
CA THR A 55 3.90 4.02 4.38
C THR A 55 2.81 4.85 5.05
N GLN A 56 3.24 5.86 5.80
CA GLN A 56 2.32 6.91 6.20
C GLN A 56 2.05 7.79 4.98
N PHE A 57 0.79 8.15 4.78
CA PHE A 57 0.41 9.07 3.74
C PHE A 57 -0.74 9.97 4.19
N ASP A 58 -0.44 11.25 4.30
CA ASP A 58 -1.46 12.27 4.46
C ASP A 58 -1.84 12.84 3.09
N ILE A 59 -3.07 12.57 2.65
CA ILE A 59 -3.58 13.05 1.36
C ILE A 59 -3.71 14.57 1.30
N THR A 60 -3.76 15.22 2.47
CA THR A 60 -3.80 16.68 2.61
C THR A 60 -2.43 17.34 2.43
N ASP A 61 -1.33 16.56 2.47
CA ASP A 61 0.03 17.04 2.21
C ASP A 61 0.36 16.99 0.71
N PRO A 62 0.40 18.15 0.02
CA PRO A 62 0.66 18.20 -1.42
C PRO A 62 2.07 17.75 -1.80
N GLU A 63 3.08 17.88 -0.93
CA GLU A 63 4.43 17.40 -1.22
C GLU A 63 4.49 15.87 -1.17
N MET A 64 3.76 15.27 -0.23
CA MET A 64 3.71 13.82 -0.10
C MET A 64 2.98 13.17 -1.28
N ARG A 65 1.94 13.82 -1.83
CA ARG A 65 1.24 13.33 -3.04
C ARG A 65 2.16 13.19 -4.25
N ALA A 66 3.05 14.17 -4.47
CA ALA A 66 3.95 14.18 -5.62
C ALA A 66 5.03 13.10 -5.54
N ARG A 67 5.37 12.61 -4.35
CA ARG A 67 6.41 11.57 -4.16
C ARG A 67 5.92 10.15 -4.44
N LEU A 68 4.62 9.90 -4.33
CA LEU A 68 4.04 8.55 -4.42
C LEU A 68 3.28 8.28 -5.71
N VAL A 69 2.92 9.32 -6.47
CA VAL A 69 2.26 9.22 -7.77
C VAL A 69 3.25 9.63 -8.86
N GLY A 70 3.72 8.66 -9.65
CA GLY A 70 4.65 8.84 -10.76
C GLY A 70 4.33 7.90 -11.91
#